data_AF-A0A936CBX6-F1
#
_entry.id   AF-A0A936CBX6-F1
#
_cell.length_a   1.000
_cell.length_b   1.000
_cell.length_c   1.000
_cell.angle_alpha   90.00
_cell.angle_beta   90.00
_cell.angle_gamma   90.00
#
_symmetry.space_group_name_H-M   'P 1'
#
loop_
_entity.id
_entity.type
_entity.pdbx_description
1 polymer ?
#
loop_
_entity_poly.entity_id
_entity_poly.type
_entity_poly.pdbx_seq_one_letter_code
_entity_poly.pdbx_strand_id
1 'polypeptide(L)'
;MRLQLMLNVSPMRLRTVFALLSTSLILSSRSSQAQAPDTLAARVGGRHMHMVASGSGTPTIALEAGFGSTSRTWRALQQELATSHRVVAYDRAGLGASEDSPRPRTSRVIAEELREALRSAGLSPPFLLIGHSAGGLHARVFASMYPQEVGARARRSHSRWFRGARAARCRVFSHFDSLERADTVGASAGERGEDAGWAESLNEARRSDGGYSGPVILLSAARPELLGLGTIWTDQHRRWAAAERTREYVLIPEAGHNLHQERREAVLAAVRRMLAAP
;
A
#
# COMPACT_ATOMS: atom_id res chain seq x y z
N MET A 1 -83.72 -30.53 47.80
CA MET A 1 -83.82 -31.45 48.95
C MET A 1 -82.44 -32.06 49.17
N ARG A 2 -81.86 -31.85 50.36
CA ARG A 2 -80.57 -32.36 50.90
C ARG A 2 -79.26 -31.85 50.28
N LEU A 3 -78.19 -31.59 51.01
CA LEU A 3 -77.92 -31.17 52.40
C LEU A 3 -76.39 -30.94 52.46
N GLN A 4 -75.95 -29.86 53.12
CA GLN A 4 -74.73 -29.69 53.95
C GLN A 4 -73.31 -30.09 53.42
N LEU A 5 -72.37 -29.15 53.33
CA LEU A 5 -71.47 -28.58 54.37
C LEU A 5 -70.26 -29.48 54.68
N MET A 6 -69.04 -28.99 54.41
CA MET A 6 -68.04 -28.64 55.43
C MET A 6 -66.65 -28.41 54.81
N LEU A 7 -66.06 -27.30 55.22
CA LEU A 7 -64.65 -26.94 55.11
C LEU A 7 -63.76 -28.04 55.70
N ASN A 8 -62.60 -28.28 55.09
CA ASN A 8 -61.44 -28.66 55.89
C ASN A 8 -60.14 -28.12 55.28
N VAL A 9 -59.45 -27.35 56.09
CA VAL A 9 -58.17 -26.70 55.82
C VAL A 9 -57.06 -27.65 56.27
N SER A 10 -55.97 -27.75 55.50
CA SER A 10 -54.55 -27.95 55.91
C SER A 10 -53.77 -28.82 54.90
N PRO A 11 -52.42 -28.82 54.88
CA PRO A 11 -51.46 -27.80 55.33
C PRO A 11 -50.43 -27.42 54.25
N MET A 12 -49.80 -26.27 54.49
CA MET A 12 -48.62 -25.76 53.80
C MET A 12 -47.49 -26.81 53.71
N ARG A 13 -47.04 -27.16 52.49
CA ARG A 13 -45.77 -27.86 52.24
C ARG A 13 -44.98 -27.19 51.12
N LEU A 14 -44.10 -26.31 51.56
CA LEU A 14 -42.75 -26.02 51.05
C LEU A 14 -42.36 -26.65 49.70
N ARG A 15 -42.41 -25.86 48.62
CA ARG A 15 -41.58 -26.07 47.42
C ARG A 15 -41.05 -24.74 46.90
N THR A 16 -39.82 -24.46 47.32
CA THR A 16 -38.88 -23.50 46.76
C THR A 16 -38.74 -23.71 45.25
N VAL A 17 -39.08 -22.71 44.43
CA VAL A 17 -38.62 -22.60 43.05
C VAL A 17 -38.08 -21.18 42.88
N PHE A 18 -36.81 -20.99 43.19
CA PHE A 18 -36.06 -19.81 42.76
C PHE A 18 -35.73 -19.99 41.27
N ALA A 19 -36.50 -19.36 40.40
CA ALA A 19 -36.14 -19.19 39.00
C ALA A 19 -35.08 -18.07 38.91
N LEU A 20 -33.80 -18.43 38.87
CA LEU A 20 -32.73 -17.50 38.53
C LEU A 20 -32.74 -17.28 37.02
N LEU A 21 -33.34 -16.17 36.59
CA LEU A 21 -33.11 -15.58 35.26
C LEU A 21 -31.71 -14.97 35.25
N SER A 22 -30.71 -15.74 34.84
CA SER A 22 -29.42 -15.21 34.43
C SER A 22 -29.51 -14.71 32.99
N THR A 23 -29.90 -13.45 32.80
CA THR A 23 -29.68 -12.74 31.54
C THR A 23 -28.18 -12.53 31.36
N SER A 24 -27.52 -13.52 30.76
CA SER A 24 -26.17 -13.35 30.24
C SER A 24 -26.26 -12.43 29.02
N LEU A 25 -25.99 -11.14 29.22
CA LEU A 25 -25.70 -10.20 28.15
C LEU A 25 -24.38 -10.66 27.51
N ILE A 26 -24.46 -11.46 26.45
CA ILE A 26 -23.30 -11.78 25.61
C ILE A 26 -22.97 -10.49 24.85
N LEU A 27 -22.16 -9.64 25.48
CA LEU A 27 -21.44 -8.60 24.77
C LEU A 27 -20.47 -9.35 23.86
N SER A 28 -20.91 -9.61 22.63
CA SER A 28 -20.06 -10.18 21.60
C SER A 28 -18.97 -9.16 21.34
N SER A 29 -17.83 -9.31 22.01
CA SER A 29 -16.60 -8.70 21.55
C SER A 29 -16.41 -9.20 20.13
N ARG A 30 -16.57 -8.32 19.15
CA ARG A 30 -15.97 -8.53 17.84
C ARG A 30 -14.47 -8.55 18.11
N SER A 31 -13.94 -9.72 18.44
CA SER A 31 -12.55 -10.01 18.21
C SER A 31 -12.32 -9.68 16.74
N SER A 32 -11.55 -8.63 16.48
CA SER A 32 -11.04 -8.33 15.15
C SER A 32 -10.07 -9.44 14.79
N GLN A 33 -10.59 -10.63 14.51
CA GLN A 33 -9.82 -11.67 13.87
C GLN A 33 -9.44 -11.07 12.52
N ALA A 34 -8.16 -10.82 12.30
CA ALA A 34 -7.66 -10.26 11.05
C ALA A 34 -8.21 -11.16 9.93
N GLN A 35 -9.12 -10.61 9.13
CA GLN A 35 -9.71 -11.34 8.02
C GLN A 35 -8.57 -11.78 7.10
N ALA A 36 -8.55 -13.06 6.74
CA ALA A 36 -7.55 -13.58 5.82
C ALA A 36 -7.59 -12.75 4.53
N PRO A 37 -6.44 -12.45 3.88
CA PRO A 37 -6.44 -11.64 2.68
C PRO A 37 -7.27 -12.30 1.57
N ASP A 38 -8.17 -11.53 0.97
CA ASP A 38 -8.94 -11.96 -0.20
C ASP A 38 -8.06 -11.85 -1.44
N THR A 39 -7.85 -12.95 -2.16
CA THR A 39 -7.22 -12.87 -3.49
C THR A 39 -8.24 -12.34 -4.48
N LEU A 40 -7.96 -11.20 -5.10
CA LEU A 40 -8.83 -10.55 -6.06
C LEU A 40 -8.63 -11.12 -7.46
N ALA A 41 -9.71 -11.23 -8.23
CA ALA A 41 -9.67 -11.62 -9.63
C ALA A 41 -9.23 -10.47 -10.55
N ALA A 42 -8.05 -9.89 -10.30
CA ALA A 42 -7.52 -8.79 -11.09
C ALA A 42 -6.98 -9.28 -12.44
N ARG A 43 -7.31 -8.52 -13.51
CA ARG A 43 -6.90 -8.81 -14.89
C ARG A 43 -6.33 -7.60 -15.60
N VAL A 44 -5.36 -7.85 -16.47
CA VAL A 44 -4.69 -6.85 -17.31
C VAL A 44 -4.52 -7.41 -18.72
N GLY A 45 -5.25 -6.88 -19.70
CA GLY A 45 -5.27 -7.39 -21.07
C GLY A 45 -5.65 -8.88 -21.11
N GLY A 46 -6.61 -9.30 -20.29
CA GLY A 46 -7.05 -10.69 -20.16
C GLY A 46 -6.21 -11.58 -19.24
N ARG A 47 -4.98 -11.18 -18.91
CA ARG A 47 -4.04 -11.93 -18.07
C ARG A 47 -4.30 -11.71 -16.59
N HIS A 48 -4.14 -12.74 -15.78
CA HIS A 48 -4.20 -12.69 -14.33
C HIS A 48 -3.05 -11.89 -13.73
N MET A 49 -3.40 -10.94 -12.86
CA MET A 49 -2.45 -10.24 -12.00
C MET A 49 -2.78 -10.59 -10.56
N HIS A 50 -1.84 -11.22 -9.85
CA HIS A 50 -2.03 -11.58 -8.47
C HIS A 50 -2.18 -10.32 -7.61
N MET A 51 -3.31 -10.20 -6.91
CA MET A 51 -3.61 -9.09 -6.03
C MET A 51 -4.30 -9.62 -4.78
N VAL A 52 -3.81 -9.24 -3.61
CA VAL A 52 -4.38 -9.60 -2.31
C VAL A 52 -4.91 -8.35 -1.63
N ALA A 53 -6.17 -8.38 -1.24
CA ALA A 53 -6.83 -7.32 -0.49
C ALA A 53 -7.00 -7.71 0.98
N SER A 54 -6.97 -6.72 1.86
CA SER A 54 -7.36 -6.87 3.25
C SER A 54 -8.06 -5.60 3.71
N GLY A 55 -8.99 -5.75 4.65
CA GLY A 55 -9.72 -4.62 5.22
C GLY A 55 -10.74 -3.98 4.27
N SER A 56 -11.30 -2.87 4.73
CA SER A 56 -12.37 -2.13 4.06
C SER A 56 -12.23 -0.64 4.34
N GLY A 57 -12.85 0.19 3.52
CA GLY A 57 -12.81 1.65 3.67
C GLY A 57 -12.22 2.36 2.47
N THR A 58 -12.10 3.67 2.58
CA THR A 58 -11.59 4.57 1.54
C THR A 58 -10.66 5.61 2.19
N PRO A 59 -9.56 6.04 1.53
CA PRO A 59 -9.08 5.58 0.22
C PRO A 59 -8.61 4.11 0.25
N THR A 60 -8.59 3.47 -0.92
CA THR A 60 -7.90 2.18 -1.05
C THR A 60 -6.40 2.43 -1.08
N ILE A 61 -5.65 1.76 -0.19
CA ILE A 61 -4.20 1.86 -0.13
C ILE A 61 -3.60 0.80 -1.07
N ALA A 62 -2.87 1.22 -2.11
CA ALA A 62 -2.16 0.31 -3.01
C ALA A 62 -0.66 0.28 -2.69
N LEU A 63 -0.15 -0.92 -2.41
CA LEU A 63 1.23 -1.18 -2.00
C LEU A 63 2.05 -1.64 -3.21
N GLU A 64 3.08 -0.88 -3.52
CA GLU A 64 3.93 -1.05 -4.69
C GLU A 64 5.35 -1.46 -4.26
N ALA A 65 5.71 -2.72 -4.52
CA ALA A 65 6.95 -3.33 -4.04
C ALA A 65 8.20 -2.80 -4.76
N GLY A 66 9.38 -3.02 -4.16
CA GLY A 66 10.67 -2.75 -4.79
C GLY A 66 10.94 -3.60 -6.03
N PHE A 67 12.07 -3.35 -6.69
CA PHE A 67 12.50 -4.08 -7.88
C PHE A 67 12.49 -5.60 -7.65
N GLY A 68 11.94 -6.37 -8.59
CA GLY A 68 11.85 -7.84 -8.51
C GLY A 68 11.03 -8.41 -7.34
N SER A 69 10.55 -7.56 -6.44
CA SER A 69 9.86 -7.96 -5.23
C SER A 69 8.39 -8.24 -5.48
N THR A 70 7.77 -8.98 -4.57
CA THR A 70 6.37 -9.41 -4.66
C THR A 70 5.54 -8.77 -3.55
N SER A 71 4.21 -8.86 -3.67
CA SER A 71 3.22 -8.50 -2.65
C SER A 71 3.56 -9.02 -1.25
N ARG A 72 4.28 -10.14 -1.15
CA ARG A 72 4.68 -10.77 0.11
C ARG A 72 5.51 -9.87 1.02
N THR A 73 6.31 -8.95 0.48
CA THR A 73 7.13 -8.03 1.31
C THR A 73 6.27 -7.10 2.16
N TRP A 74 5.03 -6.85 1.72
CA TRP A 74 4.08 -5.97 2.37
C TRP A 74 3.19 -6.63 3.41
N ARG A 75 3.17 -7.96 3.53
CA ARG A 75 2.17 -8.71 4.31
C ARG A 75 1.92 -8.14 5.70
N ALA A 76 2.99 -7.87 6.44
CA ALA A 76 2.88 -7.39 7.81
C ALA A 76 2.31 -5.94 7.89
N LEU A 77 2.79 -5.04 7.02
CA LEU A 77 2.26 -3.68 6.93
C LEU A 77 0.80 -3.68 6.46
N GLN A 78 0.45 -4.54 5.51
CA GLN A 78 -0.90 -4.69 4.99
C GLN A 78 -1.88 -5.08 6.09
N GLN A 79 -1.54 -6.06 6.92
CA GLN A 79 -2.40 -6.50 8.04
C GLN A 79 -2.69 -5.36 9.02
N GLU A 80 -1.69 -4.54 9.32
CA GLU A 80 -1.86 -3.43 10.27
C GLU A 80 -2.68 -2.29 9.68
N LEU A 81 -2.46 -1.93 8.42
CA LEU A 81 -3.25 -0.90 7.72
C LEU A 81 -4.70 -1.35 7.45
N ALA A 82 -4.91 -2.66 7.24
CA ALA A 82 -6.22 -3.26 6.98
C ALA A 82 -7.21 -3.13 8.15
N THR A 83 -6.73 -2.76 9.33
CA THR A 83 -7.57 -2.45 10.50
C THR A 83 -8.49 -1.24 10.30
N SER A 84 -8.16 -0.35 9.36
CA SER A 84 -8.89 0.91 9.16
C SER A 84 -9.18 1.26 7.70
N HIS A 85 -8.46 0.66 6.75
CA HIS A 85 -8.59 0.95 5.34
C HIS A 85 -8.63 -0.33 4.52
N ARG A 86 -9.12 -0.23 3.28
CA ARG A 86 -8.87 -1.28 2.29
C ARG A 86 -7.43 -1.16 1.82
N VAL A 87 -6.70 -2.25 1.84
CA VAL A 87 -5.28 -2.30 1.46
C VAL A 87 -5.06 -3.43 0.46
N VAL A 88 -4.42 -3.10 -0.65
CA VAL A 88 -4.07 -4.07 -1.69
C VAL A 88 -2.56 -4.12 -1.90
N ALA A 89 -2.02 -5.34 -1.93
CA ALA A 89 -0.68 -5.63 -2.41
C ALA A 89 -0.80 -6.54 -3.63
N TYR A 90 0.09 -6.39 -4.59
CA TYR A 90 -0.02 -7.12 -5.85
C TYR A 90 1.36 -7.51 -6.38
N ASP A 91 1.39 -8.55 -7.22
CA ASP A 91 2.60 -8.93 -7.94
C ASP A 91 2.55 -8.30 -9.33
N ARG A 92 3.60 -7.58 -9.70
CA ARG A 92 3.73 -7.04 -11.05
C ARG A 92 3.85 -8.18 -12.08
N ALA A 93 3.52 -7.90 -13.34
CA ALA A 93 3.54 -8.93 -14.38
C ALA A 93 4.92 -9.60 -14.51
N GLY A 94 4.92 -10.92 -14.61
CA GLY A 94 6.12 -11.76 -14.63
C GLY A 94 6.80 -11.97 -13.27
N LEU A 95 6.25 -11.44 -12.17
CA LEU A 95 6.71 -11.67 -10.80
C LEU A 95 5.71 -12.53 -10.02
N GLY A 96 6.21 -13.29 -9.05
CA GLY A 96 5.39 -14.01 -8.07
C GLY A 96 4.33 -14.91 -8.72
N ALA A 97 3.05 -14.66 -8.41
CA ALA A 97 1.92 -15.41 -8.94
C ALA A 97 1.19 -14.70 -10.10
N SER A 98 1.75 -13.63 -10.65
CA SER A 98 1.22 -12.93 -11.82
C SER A 98 1.69 -13.56 -13.12
N GLU A 99 0.82 -13.56 -14.13
CA GLU A 99 1.21 -13.94 -15.49
C GLU A 99 2.19 -12.92 -16.10
N ASP A 100 2.93 -13.36 -17.11
CA ASP A 100 3.92 -12.52 -17.79
C ASP A 100 3.26 -11.45 -18.68
N SER A 101 4.03 -10.41 -19.05
CA SER A 101 3.61 -9.36 -19.98
C SER A 101 4.47 -9.33 -21.23
N PRO A 102 3.86 -9.28 -22.43
CA PRO A 102 4.61 -9.01 -23.65
C PRO A 102 5.07 -7.53 -23.72
N ARG A 103 4.59 -6.68 -22.79
CA ARG A 103 4.92 -5.26 -22.77
C ARG A 103 6.21 -5.01 -21.97
N PRO A 104 7.03 -4.02 -22.37
CA PRO A 104 8.22 -3.63 -21.61
C PRO A 104 7.86 -3.27 -20.16
N ARG A 105 8.69 -3.67 -19.18
CA ARG A 105 8.46 -3.37 -17.76
C ARG A 105 8.98 -1.98 -17.36
N THR A 106 8.55 -0.97 -18.11
CA THR A 106 8.81 0.45 -17.81
C THR A 106 7.81 0.98 -16.78
N SER A 107 8.18 1.98 -15.97
CA SER A 107 7.30 2.59 -14.96
C SER A 107 5.92 3.01 -15.48
N ARG A 108 5.84 3.58 -16.69
CA ARG A 108 4.57 3.95 -17.33
C ARG A 108 3.70 2.73 -17.60
N VAL A 109 4.27 1.67 -18.17
CA VAL A 109 3.55 0.41 -18.41
C VAL A 109 3.10 -0.20 -17.09
N ILE A 110 3.97 -0.24 -16.08
CA ILE A 110 3.62 -0.74 -14.74
C ILE A 110 2.44 0.06 -14.15
N ALA A 111 2.46 1.39 -14.26
CA ALA A 111 1.37 2.25 -13.79
C ALA A 111 0.05 2.02 -14.55
N GLU A 112 0.11 1.79 -15.86
CA GLU A 112 -1.06 1.40 -16.67
C GLU A 112 -1.63 0.05 -16.22
N GLU A 113 -0.77 -0.95 -16.03
CA GLU A 113 -1.20 -2.29 -15.57
C GLU A 113 -1.80 -2.24 -14.18
N LEU A 114 -1.20 -1.47 -13.25
CA LEU A 114 -1.76 -1.27 -11.92
C LEU A 114 -3.16 -0.65 -11.99
N ARG A 115 -3.35 0.39 -12.80
CA ARG A 115 -4.66 1.04 -12.94
C ARG A 115 -5.71 0.08 -13.50
N GLU A 116 -5.35 -0.70 -14.52
CA GLU A 116 -6.24 -1.71 -15.11
C GLU A 116 -6.57 -2.82 -14.10
N ALA A 117 -5.57 -3.32 -13.38
CA ALA A 117 -5.74 -4.33 -12.34
C ALA A 117 -6.67 -3.85 -11.22
N LEU A 118 -6.46 -2.63 -10.70
CA LEU A 118 -7.34 -2.03 -9.69
C LEU A 118 -8.79 -1.95 -10.18
N ARG A 119 -9.00 -1.47 -11.41
CA ARG A 119 -10.34 -1.35 -11.99
C ARG A 119 -11.01 -2.71 -12.23
N SER A 120 -10.29 -3.67 -12.78
CA SER A 120 -10.80 -5.03 -13.02
C SER A 120 -11.16 -5.76 -11.73
N ALA A 121 -10.45 -5.45 -10.63
CA ALA A 121 -10.75 -5.95 -9.29
C ALA A 121 -11.91 -5.21 -8.60
N GLY A 122 -12.58 -4.27 -9.27
CA GLY A 122 -13.69 -3.50 -8.73
C GLY A 122 -13.28 -2.41 -7.74
N LEU A 123 -12.00 -2.03 -7.70
CA LEU A 123 -11.49 -0.98 -6.81
C LEU A 123 -11.59 0.36 -7.51
N SER A 124 -12.11 1.34 -6.79
CA SER A 124 -12.34 2.69 -7.28
C SER A 124 -11.47 3.71 -6.56
N PRO A 125 -11.06 4.79 -7.23
CA PRO A 125 -10.39 5.91 -6.58
C PRO A 125 -11.31 6.56 -5.51
N PRO A 126 -10.73 7.29 -4.55
CA PRO A 126 -9.32 7.67 -4.48
C PRO A 126 -8.40 6.55 -3.97
N PHE A 127 -7.19 6.52 -4.52
CA PHE A 127 -6.10 5.65 -4.09
C PHE A 127 -5.07 6.41 -3.25
N LEU A 128 -4.52 5.74 -2.23
CA LEU A 128 -3.28 6.14 -1.58
C LEU A 128 -2.19 5.16 -2.02
N LEU A 129 -1.17 5.65 -2.71
CA LEU A 129 -0.05 4.82 -3.18
C LEU A 129 1.08 4.82 -2.16
N ILE A 130 1.61 3.64 -1.84
CA ILE A 130 2.79 3.47 -1.00
C ILE A 130 3.82 2.66 -1.80
N GLY A 131 4.90 3.30 -2.21
CA GLY A 131 5.97 2.67 -2.97
C GLY A 131 7.23 2.47 -2.13
N HIS A 132 7.84 1.29 -2.25
CA HIS A 132 9.18 1.00 -1.71
C HIS A 132 10.19 0.96 -2.86
N SER A 133 11.33 1.67 -2.71
CA SER A 133 12.43 1.61 -3.68
C SER A 133 11.97 1.92 -5.13
N ALA A 134 12.20 1.03 -6.09
CA ALA A 134 11.65 1.12 -7.45
C ALA A 134 10.14 1.36 -7.50
N GLY A 135 9.41 0.81 -6.53
CA GLY A 135 7.99 1.05 -6.38
C GLY A 135 7.62 2.51 -6.12
N GLY A 136 8.51 3.28 -5.50
CA GLY A 136 8.37 4.73 -5.41
C GLY A 136 8.39 5.43 -6.77
N LEU A 137 9.21 4.93 -7.71
CA LEU A 137 9.24 5.44 -9.09
C LEU A 137 7.93 5.16 -9.81
N HIS A 138 7.43 3.92 -9.72
CA HIS A 138 6.18 3.51 -10.36
C HIS A 138 4.97 4.26 -9.77
N ALA A 139 4.90 4.40 -8.43
CA ALA A 139 3.86 5.16 -7.75
C ALA A 139 3.87 6.65 -8.16
N ARG A 140 5.06 7.26 -8.30
CA ARG A 140 5.19 8.63 -8.79
C ARG A 140 4.66 8.77 -10.22
N VAL A 141 5.06 7.86 -11.12
CA VAL A 141 4.59 7.89 -12.51
C VAL A 141 3.08 7.68 -12.58
N PHE A 142 2.51 6.77 -11.78
CA PHE A 142 1.06 6.61 -11.66
C PHE A 142 0.38 7.92 -11.23
N ALA A 143 0.85 8.56 -10.16
CA ALA A 143 0.25 9.78 -9.64
C ALA A 143 0.31 10.95 -10.65
N SER A 144 1.37 11.00 -11.46
CA SER A 144 1.53 12.00 -12.53
C SER A 144 0.61 11.72 -13.72
N MET A 145 0.41 10.46 -14.10
CA MET A 145 -0.50 10.07 -15.18
C MET A 145 -1.97 10.16 -14.80
N TYR A 146 -2.29 9.87 -13.54
CA TYR A 146 -3.65 9.76 -13.02
C TYR A 146 -3.86 10.59 -11.75
N PRO A 147 -3.55 11.91 -11.75
CA PRO A 147 -3.58 12.73 -10.55
C PRO A 147 -4.96 12.82 -9.91
N GLN A 148 -6.03 12.68 -10.68
CA GLN A 148 -7.41 12.64 -10.18
C GLN A 148 -7.78 11.35 -9.46
N GLU A 149 -7.00 10.28 -9.62
CA GLU A 149 -7.26 8.98 -9.00
C GLU A 149 -6.47 8.79 -7.69
N VAL A 150 -5.57 9.73 -7.36
CA VAL A 150 -4.71 9.69 -6.17
C VAL A 150 -5.13 10.77 -5.16
N GLY A 151 -5.30 10.38 -3.90
CA GLY A 151 -5.54 11.29 -2.76
C GLY A 151 -7.01 11.52 -2.41
N ALA A 152 -7.28 11.87 -1.15
CA ALA A 152 -8.63 11.92 -0.55
C ALA A 152 -9.56 13.02 -1.13
N ARG A 153 -9.03 14.02 -1.85
CA ARG A 153 -9.81 15.10 -2.48
C ARG A 153 -9.14 15.60 -3.77
N ALA A 154 -9.30 14.87 -4.87
CA ALA A 154 -9.02 15.43 -6.19
C ALA A 154 -10.16 16.38 -6.62
N ARG A 155 -10.12 17.65 -6.17
CA ARG A 155 -10.87 18.73 -6.83
C ARG A 155 -9.91 19.73 -7.48
N ARG A 156 -9.94 19.72 -8.81
CA ARG A 156 -9.21 20.53 -9.79
C ARG A 156 -9.09 22.02 -9.39
N SER A 157 -7.92 22.60 -9.59
CA SER A 157 -7.78 24.00 -10.00
C SER A 157 -6.54 24.16 -10.89
N HIS A 158 -6.71 24.82 -12.04
CA HIS A 158 -5.67 25.07 -13.03
C HIS A 158 -4.67 26.12 -12.54
N SER A 159 -3.37 25.92 -12.80
CA SER A 159 -2.43 27.02 -13.04
C SER A 159 -1.18 26.57 -13.80
N ARG A 160 -1.24 26.82 -15.12
CA ARG A 160 -0.22 27.49 -15.96
C ARG A 160 1.21 27.68 -15.40
N TRP A 161 2.17 27.21 -16.21
CA TRP A 161 3.56 27.68 -16.43
C TRP A 161 4.61 27.49 -15.31
N PHE A 162 5.64 26.69 -15.62
CA PHE A 162 7.06 27.11 -15.50
C PHE A 162 7.93 26.33 -16.50
N ARG A 163 8.57 27.07 -17.43
CA ARG A 163 9.76 26.63 -18.16
C ARG A 163 10.96 27.09 -17.34
N GLY A 164 11.87 26.18 -16.99
CA GLY A 164 13.20 26.57 -16.49
C GLY A 164 13.70 25.74 -15.32
N ALA A 165 14.21 24.54 -15.62
CA ALA A 165 15.33 23.99 -14.88
C ALA A 165 16.19 23.22 -15.88
N ARG A 166 17.40 23.72 -16.13
CA ARG A 166 18.39 22.98 -16.91
C ARG A 166 18.58 21.64 -16.23
N ALA A 167 18.50 20.57 -17.02
CA ALA A 167 18.84 19.22 -16.62
C ALA A 167 20.23 19.24 -15.95
N ALA A 168 20.25 19.20 -14.62
CA ALA A 168 21.44 18.83 -13.89
C ALA A 168 21.71 17.38 -14.30
N ARG A 169 22.68 17.17 -15.17
CA ARG A 169 23.22 15.85 -15.53
C ARG A 169 23.79 15.23 -14.25
N CYS A 170 22.93 14.57 -13.47
CA CYS A 170 23.33 13.84 -12.29
C CYS A 170 23.97 12.53 -12.75
N ARG A 171 25.31 12.49 -12.78
CA ARG A 171 26.14 11.31 -13.13
C ARG A 171 26.04 10.16 -12.13
N VAL A 172 24.99 10.11 -11.31
CA VAL A 172 24.87 9.24 -10.12
C VAL A 172 23.89 8.08 -10.35
N PHE A 173 22.98 8.18 -11.33
CA PHE A 173 22.11 7.05 -11.71
C PHE A 173 22.90 5.81 -12.16
N SER A 174 24.11 6.00 -12.66
CA SER A 174 25.05 4.91 -12.99
C SER A 174 25.49 4.06 -11.78
N HIS A 175 25.21 4.48 -10.54
CA HIS A 175 25.46 3.66 -9.35
C HIS A 175 24.25 2.78 -8.95
N PHE A 176 23.03 3.12 -9.38
CA PHE A 176 21.91 2.18 -9.36
C PHE A 176 22.04 1.13 -10.48
N ASP A 177 22.64 1.49 -11.62
CA ASP A 177 23.05 0.51 -12.65
C ASP A 177 24.07 -0.50 -12.12
N SER A 178 24.77 -0.19 -11.01
CA SER A 178 25.77 -1.05 -10.39
C SER A 178 25.31 -1.75 -9.10
N LEU A 179 24.06 -1.51 -8.64
CA LEU A 179 23.44 -2.34 -7.62
C LEU A 179 23.05 -3.67 -8.29
N GLU A 180 24.08 -4.49 -8.46
CA GLU A 180 24.10 -5.86 -8.98
C GLU A 180 23.10 -6.10 -10.12
N ARG A 181 23.62 -6.13 -11.35
CA ARG A 181 23.21 -7.17 -12.29
C ARG A 181 23.41 -8.51 -11.59
N ALA A 182 22.43 -8.90 -10.76
CA ALA A 182 22.38 -10.21 -10.18
C ALA A 182 22.41 -11.18 -11.35
N ASP A 183 23.28 -12.18 -11.28
CA ASP A 183 23.37 -13.22 -12.30
C ASP A 183 21.97 -13.64 -12.73
N THR A 184 21.66 -13.46 -14.02
CA THR A 184 20.32 -13.71 -14.59
C THR A 184 19.88 -15.17 -14.53
N VAL A 185 20.74 -16.05 -13.99
CA VAL A 185 20.45 -17.45 -13.70
C VAL A 185 19.49 -17.52 -12.52
N GLY A 186 18.20 -17.72 -12.81
CA GLY A 186 17.14 -17.85 -11.81
C GLY A 186 16.22 -16.62 -11.67
N ALA A 187 16.53 -15.52 -12.37
CA ALA A 187 15.62 -14.38 -12.45
C ALA A 187 14.30 -14.77 -13.13
N SER A 188 13.19 -14.23 -12.66
CA SER A 188 11.87 -14.32 -13.29
C SER A 188 11.80 -13.47 -14.57
N ALA A 189 10.76 -13.67 -15.38
CA ALA A 189 10.52 -12.83 -16.56
C ALA A 189 10.31 -11.37 -16.18
N GLY A 190 9.60 -11.12 -15.06
CA GLY A 190 9.38 -9.77 -14.54
C GLY A 190 10.68 -9.08 -14.13
N GLU A 191 11.59 -9.78 -13.43
CA GLU A 191 12.89 -9.23 -13.02
C GLU A 191 13.75 -8.85 -14.22
N ARG A 192 13.88 -9.75 -15.20
CA ARG A 192 14.61 -9.45 -16.45
C ARG A 192 13.98 -8.29 -17.21
N GLY A 193 12.66 -8.24 -17.24
CA GLY A 193 11.93 -7.16 -17.89
C GLY A 193 12.16 -5.82 -17.19
N GLU A 194 12.15 -5.79 -15.85
CA GLU A 194 12.41 -4.59 -15.05
C GLU A 194 13.87 -4.12 -15.21
N ASP A 195 14.83 -5.03 -15.26
CA ASP A 195 16.24 -4.73 -15.58
C ASP A 195 16.35 -4.08 -16.97
N ALA A 196 15.76 -4.71 -17.98
CA ALA A 196 15.75 -4.17 -19.35
C ALA A 196 15.03 -2.82 -19.48
N GLY A 197 14.00 -2.60 -18.66
CA GLY A 197 13.22 -1.36 -18.62
C GLY A 197 13.78 -0.28 -17.69
N TRP A 198 14.84 -0.56 -16.93
CA TRP A 198 15.26 0.25 -15.79
C TRP A 198 15.62 1.68 -16.16
N ALA A 199 16.49 1.85 -17.17
CA ALA A 199 16.93 3.16 -17.62
C ALA A 199 15.76 4.03 -18.10
N GLU A 200 14.78 3.43 -18.78
CA GLU A 200 13.60 4.16 -19.23
C GLU A 200 12.63 4.46 -18.09
N SER A 201 12.46 3.54 -17.13
CA SER A 201 11.71 3.78 -15.90
C SER A 201 12.24 5.00 -15.13
N LEU A 202 13.56 5.18 -15.08
CA LEU A 202 14.19 6.35 -14.48
C LEU A 202 13.91 7.63 -15.29
N ASN A 203 13.94 7.55 -16.62
CA ASN A 203 13.60 8.68 -17.50
C ASN A 203 12.13 9.09 -17.34
N GLU A 204 11.20 8.15 -17.36
CA GLU A 204 9.77 8.38 -17.17
C GLU A 204 9.50 9.03 -15.82
N ALA A 205 10.14 8.54 -14.77
CA ALA A 205 9.97 9.10 -13.45
C ALA A 205 10.54 10.53 -13.35
N ARG A 206 11.64 10.86 -14.04
CA ARG A 206 12.12 12.25 -14.18
C ARG A 206 11.15 13.13 -14.97
N ARG A 207 10.52 12.61 -16.03
CA ARG A 207 9.53 13.36 -16.81
C ARG A 207 8.22 13.57 -16.06
N SER A 208 7.94 12.75 -15.06
CA SER A 208 6.75 12.84 -14.22
C SER A 208 6.82 13.94 -13.16
N ASP A 209 8.00 14.49 -12.91
CA ASP A 209 8.27 15.54 -11.92
C ASP A 209 7.37 16.76 -12.13
N GLY A 210 6.71 17.20 -11.06
CA GLY A 210 5.71 18.28 -11.09
C GLY A 210 4.35 17.92 -11.73
N GLY A 211 4.17 16.70 -12.25
CA GLY A 211 2.89 16.26 -12.84
C GLY A 211 1.81 15.89 -11.80
N TYR A 212 2.20 15.66 -10.55
CA TYR A 212 1.29 15.48 -9.42
C TYR A 212 1.51 16.60 -8.39
N SER A 213 0.45 17.30 -8.01
CA SER A 213 0.50 18.43 -7.07
C SER A 213 -0.08 18.12 -5.69
N GLY A 214 -0.51 16.88 -5.46
CA GLY A 214 -1.02 16.46 -4.16
C GLY A 214 0.09 16.19 -3.14
N PRO A 215 -0.27 15.88 -1.88
CA PRO A 215 0.72 15.67 -0.83
C PRO A 215 1.56 14.41 -1.07
N VAL A 216 2.87 14.53 -0.84
CA VAL A 216 3.84 13.43 -0.86
C VAL A 216 4.61 13.42 0.47
N ILE A 217 4.77 12.25 1.09
CA ILE A 217 5.68 12.05 2.22
C ILE A 217 6.81 11.14 1.75
N LEU A 218 8.05 11.59 1.88
CA LEU A 218 9.25 10.83 1.54
C LEU A 218 9.92 10.31 2.80
N LEU A 219 10.04 8.99 2.93
CA LEU A 219 10.79 8.34 4.00
C LEU A 219 12.14 7.87 3.44
N SER A 220 13.23 8.24 4.10
CA SER A 220 14.58 7.82 3.72
C SER A 220 15.27 7.07 4.84
N ALA A 221 15.92 5.97 4.49
CA ALA A 221 16.90 5.30 5.33
C ALA A 221 18.12 6.21 5.56
N ALA A 222 18.62 6.27 6.79
CA ALA A 222 19.83 7.02 7.15
C ALA A 222 21.11 6.21 6.97
N ARG A 223 21.02 4.86 6.94
CA ARG A 223 22.16 3.95 6.75
C ARG A 223 22.02 3.10 5.48
N PRO A 224 22.03 3.72 4.28
CA PRO A 224 22.03 2.99 3.02
C PRO A 224 23.41 2.43 2.69
N GLU A 225 24.40 2.48 3.59
CA GLU A 225 25.75 1.94 3.33
C GLU A 225 25.72 0.44 2.99
N LEU A 226 24.67 -0.27 3.42
CA LEU A 226 24.38 -1.66 3.01
C LEU A 226 24.12 -1.82 1.50
N LEU A 227 23.90 -0.72 0.78
CA LEU A 227 23.79 -0.63 -0.68
C LEU A 227 25.04 0.02 -1.31
N GLY A 228 26.07 0.33 -0.54
CA GLY A 228 27.23 1.07 -1.04
C GLY A 228 26.96 2.53 -1.44
N LEU A 229 25.80 3.09 -1.08
CA LEU A 229 25.36 4.42 -1.54
C LEU A 229 25.70 5.59 -0.58
N GLY A 230 26.18 5.30 0.63
CA GLY A 230 26.70 6.28 1.58
C GLY A 230 25.85 7.55 1.75
N THR A 231 26.51 8.71 1.84
CA THR A 231 25.87 10.04 1.99
C THR A 231 25.16 10.52 0.72
N ILE A 232 25.52 9.97 -0.45
CA ILE A 232 24.92 10.35 -1.75
C ILE A 232 23.42 10.09 -1.77
N TRP A 233 22.99 8.99 -1.16
CA TRP A 233 21.58 8.63 -1.03
C TRP A 233 20.76 9.68 -0.26
N THR A 234 21.23 10.07 0.93
CA THR A 234 20.48 11.01 1.78
C THR A 234 20.48 12.42 1.20
N ASP A 235 21.57 12.82 0.54
CA ASP A 235 21.64 14.09 -0.20
C ASP A 235 20.71 14.11 -1.42
N GLN A 236 20.60 13.00 -2.14
CA GLN A 236 19.68 12.86 -3.27
C GLN A 236 18.23 12.98 -2.80
N HIS A 237 17.86 12.27 -1.74
CA HIS A 237 16.51 12.33 -1.18
C HIS A 237 16.16 13.72 -0.63
N ARG A 238 17.13 14.41 -0.02
CA ARG A 238 16.96 15.82 0.38
C ARG A 238 16.70 16.74 -0.81
N ARG A 239 17.50 16.61 -1.87
CA ARG A 239 17.30 17.40 -3.11
C ARG A 239 15.96 17.12 -3.75
N TRP A 240 15.55 15.86 -3.75
CA TRP A 240 14.27 15.45 -4.29
C TRP A 240 13.11 16.04 -3.48
N ALA A 241 13.17 15.94 -2.14
CA ALA A 241 12.18 16.54 -1.26
C ALA A 241 12.05 18.05 -1.46
N ALA A 242 13.17 18.75 -1.69
CA ALA A 242 13.19 20.18 -1.97
C ALA A 242 12.60 20.54 -3.34
N ALA A 243 12.73 19.66 -4.33
CA ALA A 243 12.24 19.89 -5.70
C ALA A 243 10.74 19.59 -5.89
N GLU A 244 10.21 18.52 -5.27
CA GLU A 244 8.88 17.97 -5.60
C GLU A 244 7.72 18.49 -4.74
N ARG A 245 7.85 19.64 -4.08
CA ARG A 245 6.82 20.12 -3.12
C ARG A 245 6.42 19.01 -2.13
N THR A 246 7.38 18.17 -1.74
CA THR A 246 7.16 17.10 -0.77
C THR A 246 6.67 17.73 0.52
N ARG A 247 5.53 17.25 1.03
CA ARG A 247 4.92 17.78 2.24
C ARG A 247 5.82 17.53 3.44
N GLU A 248 6.40 16.34 3.49
CA GLU A 248 7.22 15.91 4.62
C GLU A 248 8.33 15.01 4.12
N TYR A 249 9.56 15.31 4.55
CA TYR A 249 10.71 14.44 4.37
C TYR A 249 11.16 13.94 5.74
N VAL A 250 11.20 12.62 5.91
CA VAL A 250 11.60 11.99 7.17
C VAL A 250 12.82 11.11 6.91
N LEU A 251 13.92 11.46 7.54
CA LEU A 251 15.09 10.60 7.62
C LEU A 251 14.95 9.69 8.84
N ILE A 252 14.98 8.38 8.65
CA ILE A 252 14.84 7.39 9.72
C ILE A 252 16.24 6.90 10.14
N PRO A 253 16.71 7.28 11.34
CA PRO A 253 18.02 6.88 11.83
C PRO A 253 18.15 5.36 11.91
N GLU A 254 19.34 4.86 11.61
CA GLU A 254 19.74 3.45 11.81
C GLU A 254 18.96 2.40 10.98
N ALA A 255 18.10 2.85 10.08
CA ALA A 255 17.36 1.97 9.20
C ALA A 255 18.16 1.66 7.93
N GLY A 256 18.07 0.42 7.48
CA GLY A 256 18.50 -0.04 6.16
C GLY A 256 17.44 0.22 5.09
N HIS A 257 17.64 -0.39 3.92
CA HIS A 257 16.82 -0.11 2.74
C HIS A 257 15.34 -0.52 2.88
N ASN A 258 15.05 -1.55 3.69
CA ASN A 258 13.72 -2.14 3.78
C ASN A 258 12.91 -1.54 4.93
N LEU A 259 12.70 -0.21 4.89
CA LEU A 259 12.01 0.56 5.94
C LEU A 259 10.67 -0.04 6.36
N HIS A 260 9.89 -0.56 5.41
CA HIS A 260 8.59 -1.16 5.66
C HIS A 260 8.66 -2.45 6.50
N GLN A 261 9.80 -3.11 6.53
CA GLN A 261 10.07 -4.31 7.33
C GLN A 261 10.80 -3.95 8.63
N GLU A 262 11.84 -3.10 8.52
CA GLU A 262 12.77 -2.78 9.61
C GLU A 262 12.28 -1.70 10.57
N ARG A 263 11.46 -0.75 10.07
CA ARG A 263 10.98 0.44 10.79
C ARG A 263 9.51 0.69 10.49
N ARG A 264 8.71 -0.38 10.56
CA ARG A 264 7.30 -0.38 10.19
C ARG A 264 6.47 0.70 10.89
N GLU A 265 6.71 0.94 12.18
CA GLU A 265 6.04 1.99 12.94
C GLU A 265 6.22 3.39 12.34
N ALA A 266 7.42 3.69 11.81
CA ALA A 266 7.67 4.96 11.15
C ALA A 266 6.86 5.08 9.85
N VAL A 267 6.72 3.99 9.10
CA VAL A 267 5.88 3.93 7.89
C VAL A 267 4.41 4.11 8.25
N LEU A 268 3.91 3.39 9.26
CA LEU A 268 2.52 3.52 9.73
C LEU A 268 2.21 4.94 10.22
N ALA A 269 3.13 5.55 10.97
CA ALA A 269 2.98 6.92 11.42
C ALA A 269 2.88 7.90 10.25
N ALA A 270 3.69 7.72 9.20
CA ALA A 270 3.62 8.53 7.97
C ALA A 270 2.30 8.35 7.24
N VAL A 271 1.82 7.11 7.10
CA VAL A 271 0.52 6.81 6.48
C VAL A 271 -0.63 7.46 7.27
N ARG A 272 -0.63 7.35 8.61
CA ARG A 272 -1.61 8.01 9.46
C ARG A 272 -1.61 9.53 9.27
N ARG A 273 -0.43 10.17 9.17
CA ARG A 273 -0.33 11.61 8.89
C ARG A 273 -0.84 11.99 7.49
N MET A 274 -0.61 11.15 6.49
CA MET A 274 -1.14 11.37 5.15
C MET A 274 -2.67 11.32 5.15
N LEU A 275 -3.26 10.36 5.85
CA LEU A 275 -4.70 10.15 5.95
C LEU A 275 -5.42 11.17 6.83
N ALA A 276 -4.76 11.69 7.86
CA ALA A 276 -5.33 12.70 8.78
C ALA A 276 -5.34 14.13 8.22
N ALA A 277 -4.83 14.33 7.01
CA ALA A 277 -4.71 15.64 6.40
C ALA A 277 -6.07 16.14 5.87
N PRO A 278 -6.44 17.41 6.14
CA PRO A 278 -7.73 17.97 5.71
C PRO A 278 -7.90 18.09 4.19
#